data_AF-A0A2G2W1K8-F1
#
_entry.id   AF-A0A2G2W1K8-F1
#
_cell.length_a   1.000
_cell.length_b   1.000
_cell.length_c   1.000
_cell.angle_alpha   90.00
_cell.angle_beta   90.00
_cell.angle_gamma   90.00
#
_symmetry.space_group_name_H-M   'P 1'
#
loop_
_entity.id
_entity.type
_entity.pdbx_description
1 polymer ?
#
loop_
_entity_poly.entity_id
_entity_poly.type
_entity_poly.pdbx_seq_one_letter_code
_entity_poly.pdbx_strand_id
1 'polypeptide(L)'
;MTLVTSFSKVGEVEVTGSVEIIPDVEAMAWGSLDIEEVVSIYGLADELDKLSDIASSIQAVLIDAEDQQGSSNLVRNWIKRLKKVFFEADNLLDDVITEVKHLKLFHKVGIFFLKSNSIIYNCKISHPLKAIRRDLDMIAKDKATLNLVERRQPLLLEPYSVQLNLDRETYSFVRDGEVIGRSDDKKKIVDFLLDSKVEENVVVISIVGLGG
;
A
#
# COMPACT_ATOMS: atom_id res chain seq x y z
N MET A 1 1.72 6.46 -2.29
CA MET A 1 2.13 5.53 -1.22
C MET A 1 1.05 5.52 -0.16
N THR A 2 0.10 4.61 -0.30
CA THR A 2 -1.01 4.34 0.59
C THR A 2 -0.63 3.06 1.29
N LEU A 3 -0.62 3.11 2.61
CA LEU A 3 -0.68 1.92 3.42
C LEU A 3 -2.12 1.43 3.31
N VAL A 4 -2.44 0.57 2.34
CA VAL A 4 -3.71 -0.16 2.37
C VAL A 4 -3.52 -1.29 3.38
N THR A 5 -3.85 -1.01 4.64
CA THR A 5 -4.12 -2.06 5.60
C THR A 5 -5.49 -2.65 5.26
N SER A 6 -5.49 -3.69 4.42
CA SER A 6 -6.67 -4.52 4.23
C SER A 6 -6.98 -5.25 5.52
N PHE A 7 -7.84 -4.68 6.35
CA PHE A 7 -8.48 -5.39 7.45
C PHE A 7 -9.73 -6.08 6.92
N SER A 8 -9.62 -7.38 6.62
CA SER A 8 -10.82 -8.21 6.58
C SER A 8 -11.27 -8.43 8.01
N LYS A 9 -12.36 -7.78 8.41
CA LYS A 9 -12.95 -7.91 9.74
C LYS A 9 -13.85 -9.14 9.76
N VAL A 10 -13.35 -10.23 10.32
CA VAL A 10 -14.18 -11.21 11.04
C VAL A 10 -13.54 -11.33 12.43
N GLY A 11 -14.35 -11.15 13.47
CA GLY A 11 -13.93 -10.68 14.80
C GLY A 11 -12.78 -11.43 15.49
N GLU A 12 -11.97 -10.62 16.21
CA GLU A 12 -11.13 -10.89 17.39
C GLU A 12 -10.24 -12.16 17.32
N VAL A 13 -8.90 -12.15 17.14
CA VAL A 13 -7.81 -11.27 17.64
C VAL A 13 -6.50 -11.48 16.80
N GLU A 14 -5.74 -10.39 16.60
CA GLU A 14 -4.38 -10.13 16.06
C GLU A 14 -3.51 -11.23 15.39
N VAL A 15 -3.05 -11.09 14.13
CA VAL A 15 -2.17 -10.08 13.44
C VAL A 15 -0.73 -10.60 13.32
N THR A 16 -0.38 -11.08 12.12
CA THR A 16 1.00 -11.01 11.62
C THR A 16 1.00 -10.09 10.42
N GLY A 17 1.37 -8.83 10.68
CA GLY A 17 1.47 -7.80 9.66
C GLY A 17 2.69 -8.06 8.78
N SER A 18 2.47 -8.62 7.60
CA SER A 18 3.42 -8.47 6.50
C SER A 18 3.13 -7.12 5.85
N VAL A 19 4.13 -6.25 5.83
CA VAL A 19 4.03 -4.97 5.11
C VAL A 19 4.16 -5.30 3.64
N GLU A 20 3.04 -5.51 2.97
CA GLU A 20 2.98 -5.63 1.52
C GLU A 20 3.16 -4.24 0.90
N ILE A 21 4.26 -4.05 0.16
CA ILE A 21 4.45 -2.89 -0.72
C ILE A 21 3.94 -3.30 -2.10
N ILE A 22 2.65 -3.07 -2.37
CA ILE A 22 2.08 -3.22 -3.71
C ILE A 22 2.63 -2.09 -4.59
N PRO A 23 3.18 -2.37 -5.79
CA PRO A 23 3.53 -1.34 -6.75
C PRO A 23 2.27 -0.89 -7.48
N ASP A 24 1.35 -0.25 -6.76
CA ASP A 24 0.18 0.38 -7.36
C ASP A 24 0.27 1.89 -7.19
N VAL A 25 1.16 2.47 -7.99
CA VAL A 25 1.37 3.92 -8.04
C VAL A 25 0.19 4.61 -8.78
N GLU A 26 -0.62 3.86 -9.52
CA GLU A 26 -1.80 4.37 -10.24
C GLU A 26 -3.12 4.27 -9.45
N ALA A 27 -3.30 3.27 -8.58
CA ALA A 27 -4.57 3.14 -7.84
C ALA A 27 -4.66 3.95 -6.54
N MET A 28 -3.56 4.50 -6.05
CA MET A 28 -3.56 5.35 -4.87
C MET A 28 -3.99 6.74 -5.26
N ALA A 29 -5.22 7.13 -4.92
CA ALA A 29 -5.65 8.49 -4.61
C ALA A 29 -4.88 9.63 -5.31
N TRP A 30 -4.63 9.55 -6.62
CA TRP A 30 -4.10 10.63 -7.46
C TRP A 30 -5.07 10.91 -8.62
N GLY A 31 -5.94 9.95 -8.93
CA GLY A 31 -7.05 10.09 -9.89
C GLY A 31 -8.37 10.61 -9.29
N SER A 32 -8.37 11.18 -8.08
CA SER A 32 -9.58 11.78 -7.51
C SER A 32 -9.74 13.23 -7.98
N LEU A 33 -10.96 13.62 -8.36
CA LEU A 33 -11.33 14.97 -8.78
C LEU A 33 -10.85 16.06 -7.80
N ASP A 34 -10.72 15.73 -6.52
CA ASP A 34 -10.28 16.64 -5.47
C ASP A 34 -8.80 17.02 -5.59
N ILE A 35 -7.94 16.18 -6.18
CA ILE A 35 -6.50 16.42 -6.26
C ILE A 35 -6.14 17.32 -7.43
N GLU A 36 -6.75 17.08 -8.59
CA GLU A 36 -6.59 17.95 -9.75
C GLU A 36 -7.02 19.39 -9.41
N GLU A 37 -8.11 19.52 -8.65
CA GLU A 37 -8.58 20.82 -8.17
C GLU A 37 -7.63 21.46 -7.15
N VAL A 38 -7.09 20.69 -6.19
CA VAL A 38 -6.07 21.15 -5.24
C VAL A 38 -4.82 21.66 -5.97
N VAL A 39 -4.32 20.89 -6.95
CA VAL A 39 -3.16 21.25 -7.77
C VAL A 39 -3.41 22.55 -8.52
N SER A 40 -4.61 22.72 -9.09
CA SER A 40 -5.01 23.93 -9.79
C SER A 40 -5.18 25.16 -8.88
N ILE A 41 -5.79 25.00 -7.70
CA ILE A 41 -5.99 26.08 -6.73
C ILE A 41 -4.66 26.63 -6.24
N TYR A 42 -3.71 25.74 -5.93
CA TYR A 42 -2.46 26.09 -5.26
C TYR A 42 -1.24 26.14 -6.20
N GLY A 43 -1.41 25.86 -7.50
CA GLY A 43 -0.33 25.90 -8.48
C GLY A 43 0.81 24.94 -8.14
N LEU A 44 0.49 23.70 -7.80
CA LEU A 44 1.46 22.70 -7.32
C LEU A 44 2.06 21.82 -8.41
N ALA A 45 1.68 22.02 -9.68
CA ALA A 45 2.07 21.14 -10.79
C ALA A 45 3.61 20.92 -10.86
N ASP A 46 4.39 22.00 -10.93
CA ASP A 46 5.85 21.93 -11.00
C ASP A 46 6.51 21.27 -9.77
N GLU A 47 5.90 21.40 -8.59
CA GLU A 47 6.40 20.77 -7.36
C GLU A 47 6.08 19.27 -7.35
N LEU A 48 4.89 18.91 -7.84
CA LEU A 48 4.43 17.54 -7.94
C LEU A 48 5.21 16.75 -8.99
N ASP A 49 5.52 17.35 -10.13
CA ASP A 49 6.35 16.76 -11.18
C ASP A 49 7.75 16.41 -10.64
N LYS A 50 8.39 17.34 -9.93
CA LYS A 50 9.70 17.08 -9.29
C LYS A 50 9.63 15.97 -8.24
N LEU A 51 8.55 15.93 -7.47
CA LEU A 51 8.35 14.89 -6.48
C LEU A 51 8.18 13.52 -7.14
N SER A 52 7.45 13.48 -8.26
CA SER A 52 7.24 12.30 -9.09
C SER A 52 8.58 11.76 -9.61
N ASP A 53 9.43 12.63 -10.16
CA ASP A 53 10.77 12.23 -10.64
C ASP A 53 11.62 11.57 -9.54
N ILE A 54 11.62 12.16 -8.34
CA ILE A 54 12.34 11.61 -7.19
C ILE A 54 11.73 10.27 -6.75
N ALA A 55 10.40 10.18 -6.71
CA ALA A 55 9.70 8.96 -6.35
C ALA A 55 9.99 7.81 -7.33
N SER A 56 9.97 8.07 -8.65
CA SER A 56 10.35 7.08 -9.67
C SER A 56 11.80 6.63 -9.51
N SER A 57 12.71 7.56 -9.21
CA SER A 57 14.11 7.28 -8.94
C SER A 57 14.33 6.38 -7.71
N ILE A 58 13.47 6.48 -6.70
CA ILE A 58 13.48 5.62 -5.51
C ILE A 58 12.81 4.28 -5.80
N GLN A 59 11.69 4.28 -6.52
CA GLN A 59 10.96 3.05 -6.90
C GLN A 59 11.86 2.08 -7.66
N ALA A 60 12.69 2.62 -8.56
CA ALA A 60 13.67 1.85 -9.35
C ALA A 60 14.60 0.97 -8.51
N VAL A 61 14.88 1.34 -7.26
CA VAL A 61 15.79 0.61 -6.36
C VAL A 61 15.08 -0.07 -5.19
N LEU A 62 13.76 0.08 -5.08
CA LEU A 62 13.01 -0.31 -3.89
C LEU A 62 12.94 -1.83 -3.71
N ILE A 63 12.83 -2.57 -4.82
CA ILE A 63 12.83 -4.05 -4.82
C ILE A 63 14.14 -4.60 -4.26
N ASP A 64 15.27 -4.06 -4.71
CA ASP A 64 16.58 -4.48 -4.24
C ASP A 64 16.81 -4.11 -2.76
N ALA A 65 16.29 -2.96 -2.33
CA ALA A 65 16.32 -2.55 -0.93
C ALA A 65 15.49 -3.48 -0.03
N GLU A 66 14.32 -3.95 -0.49
CA GLU A 66 13.46 -4.84 0.27
C GLU A 66 14.11 -6.21 0.50
N ASP A 67 14.73 -6.79 -0.54
CA ASP A 67 15.50 -8.04 -0.44
C ASP A 67 16.65 -7.91 0.58
N GLN A 68 17.33 -6.76 0.59
CA GLN A 68 18.46 -6.50 1.49
C GLN A 68 18.03 -6.04 2.90
N GLN A 69 16.74 -5.78 3.13
CA GLN A 69 16.24 -5.25 4.41
C GLN A 69 16.48 -6.21 5.57
N GLY A 70 16.42 -7.52 5.32
CA GLY A 70 16.61 -8.56 6.35
C GLY A 70 18.06 -8.71 6.79
N SER A 71 19.02 -8.37 5.92
CA SER A 71 20.46 -8.60 6.13
C SER A 71 21.24 -7.32 6.43
N SER A 72 20.74 -6.14 6.04
CA SER A 72 21.43 -4.85 6.23
C SER A 72 20.64 -3.88 7.12
N ASN A 73 21.24 -3.53 8.27
CA ASN A 73 20.70 -2.50 9.17
C ASN A 73 20.62 -1.12 8.52
N LEU A 74 21.55 -0.80 7.61
CA LEU A 74 21.60 0.48 6.92
C LEU A 74 20.44 0.62 5.93
N VAL A 75 20.21 -0.42 5.13
CA VAL A 75 19.08 -0.47 4.18
C VAL A 75 17.75 -0.46 4.94
N ARG A 76 17.65 -1.20 6.05
CA ARG A 76 16.47 -1.16 6.91
C ARG A 76 16.19 0.23 7.48
N ASN A 77 17.22 0.97 7.90
CA ASN A 77 17.03 2.34 8.37
C ASN A 77 16.64 3.29 7.23
N TRP A 78 17.20 3.09 6.03
CA TRP A 78 16.84 3.84 4.84
C TRP A 78 15.37 3.65 4.46
N ILE A 79 14.86 2.40 4.42
CA ILE A 79 13.43 2.11 4.17
C ILE A 79 12.55 2.73 5.26
N LYS A 80 12.95 2.69 6.54
CA LYS A 80 12.20 3.32 7.63
C LYS A 80 12.07 4.83 7.45
N ARG A 81 13.16 5.52 7.06
CA ARG A 81 13.14 6.95 6.76
C ARG A 81 12.25 7.26 5.56
N LEU A 82 12.34 6.45 4.51
CA LEU A 82 11.48 6.58 3.34
C LEU A 82 10.00 6.50 3.72
N LYS A 83 9.62 5.47 4.49
CA LYS A 83 8.25 5.30 5.00
C LYS A 83 7.76 6.50 5.80
N LYS A 84 8.62 7.06 6.66
CA LYS A 84 8.30 8.25 7.45
C LYS A 84 7.95 9.46 6.56
N VAL A 85 8.79 9.76 5.55
CA VAL A 85 8.57 10.93 4.69
C VAL A 85 7.31 10.77 3.84
N PHE A 86 7.03 9.57 3.35
CA PHE A 86 5.77 9.31 2.64
C PHE A 86 4.55 9.47 3.53
N PHE A 87 4.63 9.07 4.81
CA PHE A 87 3.54 9.29 5.76
C PHE A 87 3.31 10.80 6.00
N GLU A 88 4.37 11.60 6.10
CA GLU A 88 4.26 13.06 6.19
C GLU A 88 3.61 13.67 4.93
N ALA A 89 3.92 13.14 3.75
CA ALA A 89 3.32 13.56 2.49
C ALA A 89 1.84 13.22 2.39
N ASP A 90 1.44 12.02 2.82
CA ASP A 90 0.05 11.56 2.85
C ASP A 90 -0.79 12.42 3.80
N ASN A 91 -0.29 12.69 5.00
CA ASN A 91 -0.94 13.58 5.97
C ASN A 91 -1.13 15.00 5.42
N LEU A 92 -0.12 15.55 4.75
CA LEU A 92 -0.22 16.87 4.13
C LEU A 92 -1.29 16.91 3.03
N LEU A 93 -1.37 15.85 2.21
CA LEU A 93 -2.36 15.74 1.16
C LEU A 93 -3.78 15.67 1.75
N ASP A 94 -3.99 14.83 2.76
CA ASP A 94 -5.27 14.67 3.45
C ASP A 94 -5.75 15.97 4.09
N ASP A 95 -4.86 16.70 4.77
CA ASP A 95 -5.16 18.01 5.36
C ASP A 95 -5.64 19.00 4.30
N VAL A 96 -4.94 19.06 3.16
CA VAL A 96 -5.26 19.99 2.06
C VAL A 96 -6.57 19.62 1.38
N ILE A 97 -6.80 18.33 1.10
CA ILE A 97 -8.05 17.83 0.52
C ILE A 97 -9.23 18.14 1.46
N THR A 98 -9.05 17.89 2.75
CA THR A 98 -10.09 18.12 3.77
C THR A 98 -10.47 19.59 3.86
N GLU A 99 -9.49 20.50 3.86
CA GLU A 99 -9.73 21.94 3.86
C GLU A 99 -10.49 22.39 2.60
N VAL A 100 -10.10 21.91 1.42
CA VAL A 100 -10.80 22.22 0.15
C VAL A 100 -12.25 21.71 0.18
N LYS A 101 -12.47 20.47 0.65
CA LYS A 101 -13.81 19.89 0.82
C LYS A 101 -14.67 20.69 1.78
N HIS A 102 -14.13 21.03 2.95
CA HIS A 102 -14.84 21.80 3.96
C HIS A 102 -15.28 23.15 3.38
N LEU A 103 -14.39 23.84 2.68
CA LEU A 103 -14.71 25.14 2.09
C LEU A 103 -15.75 25.06 0.98
N LYS A 104 -15.75 23.99 0.16
CA LYS A 104 -16.81 23.72 -0.82
C LYS A 104 -18.18 23.53 -0.16
N LEU A 105 -18.25 22.82 0.96
CA LEU A 105 -19.50 22.55 1.67
C LEU A 105 -20.08 23.82 2.31
N PHE A 106 -19.22 24.69 2.86
CA PHE A 106 -19.66 25.83 3.65
C PHE A 106 -19.76 27.15 2.88
N HIS A 107 -18.91 27.42 1.86
CA HIS A 107 -18.93 28.70 1.12
C HIS A 107 -18.39 28.58 -0.32
N LYS A 108 -19.25 28.76 -1.34
CA LYS A 108 -18.84 28.83 -2.77
C LYS A 108 -17.82 29.95 -3.07
N VAL A 109 -17.80 31.01 -2.24
CA VAL A 109 -16.84 32.13 -2.33
C VAL A 109 -15.51 31.84 -1.62
N GLY A 110 -15.46 30.82 -0.74
CA GLY A 110 -14.28 30.47 0.06
C GLY A 110 -13.07 30.02 -0.78
N ILE A 111 -13.33 29.38 -1.93
CA ILE A 111 -12.28 28.96 -2.88
C ILE A 111 -11.51 30.17 -3.44
N PHE A 112 -12.18 31.31 -3.67
CA PHE A 112 -11.52 32.56 -4.10
C PHE A 112 -10.59 33.14 -3.02
N PHE A 113 -10.98 33.01 -1.75
CA PHE A 113 -10.15 33.47 -0.62
C PHE A 113 -8.94 32.57 -0.39
N LEU A 114 -9.04 31.26 -0.61
CA LEU A 114 -7.90 30.33 -0.55
C LEU A 114 -6.80 30.71 -1.53
N LYS A 115 -7.18 30.93 -2.80
CA LYS A 115 -6.24 31.34 -3.86
C LYS A 115 -5.56 32.68 -3.54
N SER A 116 -6.24 33.54 -2.79
CA SER A 116 -5.76 34.89 -2.43
C SER A 116 -5.03 34.94 -1.09
N ASN A 117 -5.08 33.88 -0.27
CA ASN A 117 -4.43 33.84 1.02
C ASN A 117 -3.02 33.23 0.93
N SER A 118 -2.06 34.09 0.57
CA SER A 118 -0.64 33.73 0.44
C SER A 118 -0.05 33.11 1.72
N ILE A 119 -0.55 33.48 2.90
CA ILE A 119 -0.05 32.96 4.19
C ILE A 119 -0.45 31.49 4.38
N ILE A 120 -1.71 31.15 4.07
CA ILE A 120 -2.20 29.76 4.13
C ILE A 120 -1.41 28.89 3.15
N TYR A 121 -1.25 29.33 1.90
CA TYR A 121 -0.46 28.60 0.91
C TYR A 121 0.99 28.41 1.36
N ASN A 122 1.66 29.48 1.81
CA ASN A 122 3.07 29.41 2.16
C ASN A 122 3.32 28.53 3.40
N CYS A 123 2.53 28.71 4.46
CA CYS A 123 2.76 28.03 5.73
C CYS A 123 2.18 26.62 5.78
N LYS A 124 0.96 26.40 5.26
CA LYS A 124 0.31 25.08 5.34
C LYS A 124 0.71 24.14 4.21
N ILE A 125 1.14 24.66 3.05
CA ILE A 125 1.36 23.83 1.86
C ILE A 125 2.80 23.94 1.36
N SER A 126 3.27 25.14 0.96
CA SER A 126 4.58 25.32 0.32
C SER A 126 5.74 24.92 1.23
N HIS A 127 5.73 25.33 2.50
CA HIS A 127 6.80 24.98 3.44
C HIS A 127 6.87 23.46 3.72
N PRO A 128 5.76 22.80 4.13
CA PRO A 128 5.74 21.35 4.34
C PRO A 128 6.11 20.56 3.07
N LEU A 129 5.55 20.92 1.91
CA LEU A 129 5.85 20.25 0.64
C LEU A 129 7.33 20.37 0.27
N LYS A 130 7.93 21.55 0.46
CA LYS A 130 9.38 21.74 0.26
C LYS A 130 10.22 20.97 1.26
N ALA A 131 9.73 20.71 2.47
CA ALA A 131 10.43 19.87 3.44
C ALA A 131 10.43 18.41 2.97
N ILE A 132 9.26 17.87 2.65
CA ILE A 132 9.08 16.52 2.08
C ILE A 132 9.98 16.30 0.86
N ARG A 133 9.99 17.25 -0.09
CA ARG A 133 10.85 17.17 -1.27
C ARG A 133 12.33 17.08 -0.92
N ARG A 134 12.81 17.89 0.04
CA ARG A 134 14.22 17.85 0.48
C ARG A 134 14.56 16.53 1.14
N ASP A 135 13.66 16.00 1.96
CA ASP A 135 13.90 14.74 2.67
C ASP A 135 13.90 13.56 1.69
N LEU A 136 13.00 13.54 0.71
CA LEU A 136 13.01 12.54 -0.37
C LEU A 136 14.27 12.65 -1.24
N ASP A 137 14.70 13.86 -1.60
CA ASP A 137 15.94 14.06 -2.38
C ASP A 137 17.18 13.57 -1.61
N MET A 138 17.23 13.80 -0.30
CA MET A 138 18.27 13.25 0.57
C MET A 138 18.24 11.71 0.59
N ILE A 139 17.06 11.11 0.72
CA ILE A 139 16.90 9.64 0.70
C ILE A 139 17.28 9.06 -0.67
N ALA A 140 16.90 9.74 -1.77
CA ALA A 140 17.26 9.34 -3.11
C ALA A 140 18.77 9.40 -3.35
N LYS A 141 19.50 10.34 -2.73
CA LYS A 141 20.96 10.42 -2.79
C LYS A 141 21.65 9.29 -2.01
N ASP A 142 21.07 8.90 -0.87
CA ASP A 142 21.61 7.83 -0.02
C ASP A 142 21.65 6.46 -0.74
N LYS A 143 20.83 6.26 -1.78
CA LYS A 143 20.78 4.99 -2.53
C LYS A 143 22.12 4.60 -3.16
N ALA A 144 22.91 5.58 -3.60
CA ALA A 144 24.24 5.35 -4.17
C ALA A 144 25.23 4.84 -3.11
N THR A 145 25.13 5.36 -1.89
CA THR A 145 25.97 4.95 -0.75
C THR A 145 25.65 3.54 -0.26
N LEU A 146 24.41 3.08 -0.49
CA LEU A 146 23.93 1.76 -0.08
C LEU A 146 24.16 0.67 -1.13
N ASN A 147 24.79 0.99 -2.27
CA ASN A 147 24.99 0.08 -3.41
C ASN A 147 23.69 -0.58 -3.90
N LEU A 148 22.56 0.12 -3.80
CA LEU A 148 21.28 -0.37 -4.29
C LEU A 148 21.27 -0.37 -5.82
N VAL A 149 20.86 -1.47 -6.42
CA VAL A 149 20.83 -1.64 -7.87
C VAL A 149 19.44 -1.37 -8.41
N GLU A 150 19.35 -0.63 -9.52
CA GLU A 150 18.09 -0.46 -10.24
C GLU A 150 17.61 -1.82 -10.76
N ARG A 151 16.44 -2.25 -10.28
CA ARG A 151 15.75 -3.41 -10.83
C ARG A 151 14.53 -2.92 -11.60
N ARG A 152 14.58 -3.07 -12.91
CA ARG A 152 13.41 -2.89 -13.77
C ARG A 152 12.55 -4.13 -13.65
N GLN A 153 11.39 -4.02 -12.99
CA GLN A 153 10.28 -4.90 -13.34
C GLN A 153 9.86 -4.53 -14.76
N PRO A 154 9.72 -5.49 -15.70
CA PRO A 154 8.85 -5.27 -16.83
C PRO A 154 7.49 -4.85 -16.26
N LEU A 155 6.95 -3.71 -16.71
CA LEU A 155 5.55 -3.32 -16.50
C LEU A 155 4.61 -4.26 -17.28
N LEU A 156 4.81 -5.56 -17.13
CA LEU A 156 3.90 -6.56 -17.63
C LEU A 156 2.89 -6.82 -16.54
N LEU A 157 1.68 -6.33 -16.82
CA LEU A 157 0.42 -6.85 -16.33
C LEU A 157 0.30 -8.33 -16.77
N GLU A 158 1.20 -9.20 -16.32
CA GLU A 158 0.96 -10.64 -16.34
C GLU A 158 0.20 -10.98 -15.06
N PRO A 159 -0.84 -11.83 -15.13
CA PRO A 159 -1.48 -12.35 -13.93
C PRO A 159 -0.38 -13.07 -13.14
N TYR A 160 0.05 -12.45 -12.03
CA TYR A 160 1.21 -12.84 -11.25
C TYR A 160 1.01 -14.24 -10.68
N SER A 161 1.31 -15.24 -11.49
CA SER A 161 1.36 -16.62 -11.08
C SER A 161 2.66 -16.82 -10.31
N VAL A 162 2.50 -16.98 -9.00
CA VAL A 162 3.27 -17.94 -8.20
C VAL A 162 4.77 -17.65 -8.12
N GLN A 163 5.13 -16.72 -7.24
CA GLN A 163 6.35 -16.88 -6.41
C GLN A 163 6.02 -16.73 -4.92
N LEU A 164 4.78 -17.03 -4.54
CA LEU A 164 4.43 -17.26 -3.14
C LEU A 164 4.97 -18.64 -2.74
N ASN A 165 6.01 -18.65 -1.90
CA ASN A 165 6.37 -19.78 -1.04
C ASN A 165 6.29 -21.18 -1.69
N LEU A 166 7.12 -21.48 -2.69
CA LEU A 166 7.25 -22.88 -3.15
C LEU A 166 7.78 -23.82 -2.05
N ASP A 167 8.32 -23.29 -0.95
CA ASP A 167 8.87 -24.08 0.15
C ASP A 167 7.84 -24.49 1.21
N ARG A 168 6.57 -24.07 1.11
CA ARG A 168 5.48 -24.56 1.97
C ARG A 168 4.72 -25.66 1.28
N GLU A 169 5.36 -26.81 1.16
CA GLU A 169 4.66 -28.04 0.79
C GLU A 169 3.76 -28.48 1.95
N THR A 170 2.47 -28.65 1.67
CA THR A 170 1.54 -29.33 2.57
C THR A 170 1.42 -30.79 2.12
N TYR A 171 1.45 -31.71 3.08
CA TYR A 171 1.32 -33.14 2.82
C TYR A 171 -0.03 -33.65 3.34
N SER A 172 -0.61 -34.64 2.67
CA SER A 172 -1.98 -35.12 2.95
C SER A 172 -2.07 -36.13 4.10
N PHE A 173 -0.96 -36.42 4.78
CA PHE A 173 -0.91 -37.41 5.84
C PHE A 173 -0.99 -36.74 7.21
N VAL A 174 -1.87 -37.24 8.08
CA VAL A 174 -2.07 -36.76 9.45
C VAL A 174 -2.19 -37.99 10.34
N ARG A 175 -1.58 -37.97 11.53
CA ARG A 175 -1.71 -39.10 12.47
C ARG A 175 -3.09 -39.10 13.12
N ASP A 176 -3.67 -40.28 13.34
CA ASP A 176 -4.93 -40.39 14.09
C ASP A 176 -4.76 -39.81 15.50
N GLY A 177 -5.61 -38.84 15.84
CA GLY A 177 -5.57 -38.10 17.11
C GLY A 177 -4.83 -36.74 17.07
N GLU A 178 -4.20 -36.38 15.95
CA GLU A 178 -3.48 -35.10 15.79
C GLU A 178 -4.42 -33.91 15.59
N VAL A 179 -5.60 -34.14 15.00
CA VAL A 179 -6.61 -33.10 14.76
C VAL A 179 -7.81 -33.34 15.67
N ILE A 180 -8.00 -32.45 16.65
CA ILE A 180 -9.09 -32.48 17.62
C ILE A 180 -10.08 -31.35 17.32
N GLY A 181 -11.38 -31.57 17.53
CA GLY A 181 -12.40 -30.52 17.46
C GLY A 181 -12.97 -30.24 16.06
N ARG A 182 -12.49 -30.94 15.02
CA ARG A 182 -12.98 -30.82 13.63
C ARG A 182 -13.87 -31.99 13.17
N SER A 183 -14.34 -32.82 14.11
CA SER A 183 -15.14 -34.01 13.79
C SER A 183 -16.47 -33.68 13.10
N ASP A 184 -17.14 -32.60 13.54
CA ASP A 184 -18.41 -32.18 12.97
C ASP A 184 -18.24 -31.59 11.57
N ASP A 185 -17.20 -30.78 11.35
CA ASP A 185 -16.85 -30.23 10.05
C ASP A 185 -16.47 -31.34 9.07
N LYS A 186 -15.67 -32.33 9.53
CA LYS A 186 -15.34 -33.54 8.76
C LYS A 186 -16.60 -34.27 8.30
N LYS A 187 -17.56 -34.46 9.22
CA LYS A 187 -18.81 -35.16 8.90
C LYS A 187 -19.62 -34.39 7.86
N LYS A 188 -19.77 -33.06 8.00
CA LYS A 188 -20.48 -32.22 7.02
C LYS A 188 -19.86 -32.29 5.63
N ILE A 189 -18.52 -32.24 5.55
CA ILE A 189 -17.81 -32.32 4.26
C ILE A 189 -18.01 -33.70 3.62
N VAL A 190 -17.90 -34.78 4.40
CA VAL A 190 -18.13 -36.15 3.90
C VAL A 190 -19.58 -36.34 3.45
N ASP A 191 -20.56 -35.90 4.25
CA ASP A 191 -21.98 -36.00 3.91
C ASP A 191 -22.29 -35.21 2.63
N PHE A 192 -21.68 -34.04 2.44
CA PHE A 192 -21.82 -33.23 1.23
C PHE A 192 -21.17 -33.89 0.00
N LEU A 193 -19.99 -34.50 0.15
CA LEU A 193 -19.30 -35.21 -0.94
C LEU A 193 -20.02 -36.50 -1.34
N LEU A 194 -20.75 -37.14 -0.42
CA LEU A 194 -21.51 -38.37 -0.65
C LEU A 194 -22.96 -38.09 -1.05
N ASP A 195 -23.39 -36.83 -1.12
CA ASP A 195 -24.74 -36.49 -1.52
C ASP A 195 -24.96 -36.75 -3.02
N SER A 196 -25.61 -37.88 -3.30
CA SER A 196 -25.97 -38.31 -4.67
C SER A 196 -27.00 -37.43 -5.38
N LYS A 197 -27.50 -36.35 -4.74
CA LYS A 197 -28.50 -35.43 -5.29
C LYS A 197 -27.90 -34.22 -6.02
N VAL A 198 -26.57 -34.08 -6.06
CA VAL A 198 -25.92 -33.00 -6.79
C VAL A 198 -25.93 -33.32 -8.28
N GLU A 199 -26.79 -32.64 -9.05
CA GLU A 199 -26.90 -32.81 -10.52
C GLU A 199 -25.75 -32.15 -11.31
N GLU A 200 -24.86 -31.41 -10.64
CA GLU A 200 -23.75 -30.68 -11.24
C GLU A 200 -22.48 -31.55 -11.39
N ASN A 201 -21.81 -31.44 -12.54
CA ASN A 201 -20.63 -32.26 -12.89
C ASN A 201 -19.36 -31.95 -12.07
N VAL A 202 -19.32 -30.82 -11.35
CA VAL A 202 -18.15 -30.37 -10.58
C VAL A 202 -18.61 -29.79 -9.25
N VAL A 203 -17.98 -30.25 -8.16
CA VAL A 203 -18.25 -29.77 -6.79
C VAL A 203 -17.02 -29.04 -6.27
N VAL A 204 -17.20 -27.80 -5.83
CA VAL A 204 -16.13 -26.97 -5.24
C VAL A 204 -16.44 -26.77 -3.76
N ILE A 205 -15.47 -27.09 -2.89
CA ILE A 205 -15.58 -26.89 -1.44
C ILE A 205 -14.47 -25.92 -1.00
N SER A 206 -14.88 -24.78 -0.45
CA SER A 206 -13.97 -23.77 0.07
C SER A 206 -13.84 -23.90 1.58
N ILE A 207 -12.62 -24.05 2.09
CA ILE A 207 -12.30 -24.02 3.52
C ILE A 207 -11.63 -22.68 3.80
N VAL A 208 -12.28 -21.83 4.61
CA VAL A 208 -11.79 -20.49 4.94
C VAL A 208 -11.58 -20.39 6.44
N GLY A 209 -10.40 -19.94 6.84
CA GLY A 209 -10.02 -19.73 8.23
C GLY A 209 -8.77 -18.86 8.29
N LEU A 210 -8.46 -18.36 9.49
CA LEU A 210 -7.14 -17.80 9.76
C LEU A 210 -6.09 -18.91 9.68
N GLY A 211 -4.83 -18.56 9.45
CA GLY A 211 -3.74 -19.55 9.39
C GLY A 211 -3.56 -20.25 10.74
N GLY A 212 -3.63 -21.59 10.74
CA GLY A 212 -3.59 -22.43 11.94
C GLY A 212 -4.78 -23.37 12.01
#